data_AF-A0A1S2W856-F1
#
_entry.id   AF-A0A1S2W856-F1
#
_cell.length_a   1.000
_cell.length_b   1.000
_cell.length_c   1.000
_cell.angle_alpha   90.00
_cell.angle_beta   90.00
_cell.angle_gamma   90.00
#
_symmetry.space_group_name_H-M   'P 1'
#
loop_
_entity.id
_entity.type
_entity.pdbx_description
1 polymer ?
#
loop_
_entity_poly.entity_id
_entity_poly.type
_entity_poly.pdbx_seq_one_letter_code
_entity_poly.pdbx_strand_id
1 'polypeptide(L)'
;MKNKQERTRFIQEEKRHLIKQRILSALLYGTSIVLIVANRGAYWPFAVLIVALVLIARLHSKEVNRDMALTPNPAMKRIIQIQYVIDYCFIVLVGLFLPVVLNLSLPFFTSIGVYLLLAIVLLLTDTILERRGKVLDPEHPTKKELRTYPKTWKKLKT
;
A
#
# COMPACT_ATOMS: atom_id res chain seq x y z
N MET A 1 -5.97 14.83 24.22
CA MET A 1 -5.83 13.68 23.30
C MET A 1 -6.98 13.78 22.29
N LYS A 2 -6.72 13.72 20.97
CA LYS A 2 -7.78 13.85 19.95
C LYS A 2 -8.64 12.58 19.92
N ASN A 3 -9.97 12.74 19.86
CA ASN A 3 -10.94 11.65 19.88
C ASN A 3 -10.78 10.74 18.63
N LYS A 4 -11.11 9.44 18.73
CA LYS A 4 -10.96 8.43 17.65
C LYS A 4 -11.60 8.86 16.32
N GLN A 5 -12.72 9.57 16.38
CA GLN A 5 -13.43 10.12 15.22
C GLN A 5 -12.72 11.31 14.56
N GLU A 6 -12.03 12.14 15.33
CA GLU A 6 -11.24 13.26 14.79
C GLU A 6 -9.96 12.75 14.11
N ARG A 7 -9.31 11.73 14.68
CA ARG A 7 -8.14 11.07 14.07
C ARG A 7 -8.52 10.40 12.74
N THR A 8 -9.69 9.75 12.64
CA THR A 8 -10.15 9.15 11.38
C THR A 8 -10.46 10.18 10.30
N ARG A 9 -11.16 11.26 10.65
CA ARG A 9 -11.48 12.33 9.67
C ARG A 9 -10.22 13.00 9.14
N PHE A 10 -9.25 13.29 10.01
CA PHE A 10 -7.97 13.88 9.62
C PHE A 10 -7.19 12.98 8.63
N ILE A 11 -7.09 11.68 8.93
CA ILE A 11 -6.44 10.70 8.05
C ILE A 11 -7.18 10.59 6.70
N GLN A 12 -8.51 10.66 6.69
CA GLN A 12 -9.32 10.58 5.47
C GLN A 12 -9.19 11.82 4.57
N GLU A 13 -9.24 13.02 5.14
CA GLU A 13 -9.07 14.27 4.38
C GLU A 13 -7.69 14.35 3.74
N GLU A 14 -6.65 13.96 4.48
CA GLU A 14 -5.30 13.98 3.94
C GLU A 14 -5.04 12.86 2.92
N LYS A 15 -5.64 11.67 3.09
CA LYS A 15 -5.65 10.64 2.01
C LYS A 15 -6.26 11.18 0.72
N ARG A 16 -7.22 12.10 0.81
CA ARG A 16 -7.84 12.76 -0.34
C ARG A 16 -6.86 13.71 -1.04
N HIS A 17 -6.01 14.43 -0.30
CA HIS A 17 -4.97 15.28 -0.90
C HIS A 17 -3.91 14.46 -1.64
N LEU A 18 -3.58 13.27 -1.15
CA LEU A 18 -2.59 12.39 -1.78
C LEU A 18 -3.16 11.53 -2.92
N ILE A 19 -4.49 11.54 -3.15
CA ILE A 19 -5.13 10.67 -4.14
C ILE A 19 -4.65 10.94 -5.57
N LYS A 20 -4.38 12.20 -5.91
CA LYS A 20 -3.87 12.57 -7.24
C LYS A 20 -2.47 12.00 -7.48
N GLN A 21 -1.59 12.12 -6.49
CA GLN A 21 -0.23 11.55 -6.55
C GLN A 21 -0.27 10.02 -6.57
N ARG A 22 -1.21 9.41 -5.84
CA ARG A 22 -1.43 7.96 -5.85
C ARG A 22 -1.89 7.46 -7.22
N ILE A 23 -2.86 8.13 -7.84
CA ILE A 23 -3.33 7.78 -9.20
C ILE A 23 -2.19 7.93 -10.21
N LEU A 24 -1.44 9.04 -10.17
CA LEU A 24 -0.32 9.26 -11.08
C LEU A 24 0.76 8.18 -10.92
N SER A 25 1.15 7.87 -9.67
CA SER A 25 2.16 6.84 -9.40
C SER A 25 1.71 5.44 -9.80
N ALA A 26 0.43 5.09 -9.57
CA ALA A 26 -0.15 3.82 -10.02
C ALA A 26 -0.22 3.73 -11.55
N LEU A 27 -0.51 4.85 -12.23
CA LEU A 27 -0.56 4.91 -13.69
C LEU A 27 0.84 4.74 -14.28
N LEU A 28 1.84 5.45 -13.75
CA LEU A 28 3.25 5.25 -14.11
C LEU A 28 3.71 3.80 -13.88
N TYR A 29 3.31 3.20 -12.76
CA TYR A 29 3.61 1.81 -12.45
C TYR A 29 3.01 0.85 -13.48
N GLY A 30 1.71 0.97 -13.77
CA GLY A 30 1.04 0.14 -14.78
C GLY A 30 1.63 0.33 -16.18
N THR A 31 1.88 1.57 -16.60
CA THR A 31 2.50 1.87 -17.89
C THR A 31 3.90 1.27 -17.99
N SER A 32 4.71 1.35 -16.92
CA SER A 32 6.06 0.75 -16.91
C SER A 32 6.02 -0.76 -17.12
N ILE A 33 5.08 -1.47 -16.51
CA ILE A 33 4.91 -2.92 -16.66
C ILE A 33 4.56 -3.27 -18.10
N VAL A 34 3.59 -2.56 -18.69
CA VAL A 34 3.20 -2.77 -20.10
C VAL A 34 4.40 -2.52 -21.03
N LEU A 35 5.17 -1.47 -20.78
CA LEU A 35 6.35 -1.15 -21.57
C LEU A 35 7.46 -2.21 -21.45
N ILE A 36 7.69 -2.76 -20.25
CA ILE A 36 8.65 -3.86 -20.04
C ILE A 36 8.23 -5.11 -20.83
N VAL A 37 6.93 -5.44 -20.82
CA VAL A 37 6.40 -6.62 -21.51
C VAL A 37 6.43 -6.43 -23.03
N ALA A 38 6.09 -5.24 -23.52
CA ALA A 38 6.05 -4.91 -24.93
C ALA A 38 7.45 -4.73 -25.55
N ASN A 39 8.42 -4.20 -24.80
CA ASN A 39 9.77 -3.90 -25.27
C ASN A 39 10.79 -4.86 -24.63
N ARG A 40 10.65 -6.16 -24.90
CA ARG A 40 11.60 -7.17 -24.41
C ARG A 40 13.01 -6.85 -24.89
N GLY A 41 13.94 -6.63 -23.96
CA GLY A 41 15.34 -6.29 -24.23
C GLY A 41 15.70 -4.81 -24.08
N ALA A 42 14.72 -3.92 -23.91
CA ALA A 42 14.99 -2.51 -23.59
C ALA A 42 15.11 -2.32 -22.07
N TYR A 43 16.16 -1.62 -21.62
CA TYR A 43 16.40 -1.36 -20.19
C TYR A 43 15.67 -0.11 -19.66
N TRP A 44 15.34 0.85 -20.53
CA TRP A 44 14.70 2.10 -20.13
C TRP A 44 13.31 1.94 -19.44
N PRO A 45 12.46 0.94 -19.76
CA PRO A 45 11.20 0.73 -19.06
C PRO A 45 11.40 0.35 -17.57
N PHE A 46 12.53 -0.30 -17.25
CA PHE A 46 12.90 -0.58 -15.86
C PHE A 46 13.26 0.70 -15.09
N ALA A 47 13.86 1.69 -15.75
CA ALA A 47 14.11 2.99 -15.12
C ALA A 47 12.78 3.69 -14.75
N VAL A 48 11.79 3.64 -15.64
CA VAL A 48 10.44 4.19 -15.36
C VAL A 48 9.77 3.44 -14.21
N LEU A 49 9.89 2.11 -14.16
CA LEU A 49 9.40 1.28 -13.07
C LEU A 49 10.05 1.67 -11.73
N ILE A 50 11.39 1.82 -11.69
CA ILE A 50 12.12 2.23 -10.48
C ILE A 50 11.64 3.61 -10.02
N VAL A 51 11.48 4.57 -10.93
CA VAL A 51 10.96 5.90 -10.59
C VAL A 51 9.54 5.82 -10.00
N ALA A 52 8.65 5.02 -10.61
CA ALA A 52 7.30 4.81 -10.09
C ALA A 52 7.33 4.20 -8.68
N LEU A 53 8.19 3.20 -8.46
CA LEU A 53 8.38 2.54 -7.16
C LEU A 53 8.92 3.48 -6.09
N VAL A 54 9.87 4.36 -6.44
CA VAL A 54 10.41 5.38 -5.53
C VAL A 54 9.34 6.41 -5.16
N LEU A 55 8.50 6.83 -6.11
CA LEU A 55 7.38 7.74 -5.84
C LEU A 55 6.36 7.11 -4.90
N ILE A 56 6.00 5.83 -5.13
CA ILE A 56 5.10 5.08 -4.24
C ILE A 56 5.71 4.95 -2.84
N ALA A 57 7.00 4.58 -2.75
CA ALA A 57 7.70 4.46 -1.48
C ALA A 57 7.73 5.78 -0.73
N ARG A 58 8.05 6.90 -1.40
CA ARG A 58 8.04 8.24 -0.79
C ARG A 58 6.66 8.65 -0.30
N LEU A 59 5.61 8.33 -1.05
CA LEU A 59 4.23 8.59 -0.64
C LEU A 59 3.90 7.82 0.63
N HIS A 60 4.20 6.52 0.66
CA HIS A 60 4.02 5.65 1.83
C HIS A 60 4.85 6.12 3.04
N SER A 61 6.12 6.52 2.86
CA SER A 61 6.93 7.04 3.96
C SER A 61 6.38 8.33 4.57
N LYS A 62 5.79 9.21 3.75
CA LYS A 62 5.11 10.42 4.25
C LYS A 62 3.87 10.07 5.08
N GLU A 63 3.08 9.10 4.63
CA GLU A 63 1.91 8.61 5.37
C GLU A 63 2.32 7.96 6.71
N VAL A 64 3.33 7.08 6.68
CA VAL A 64 3.87 6.40 7.87
C VAL A 64 4.41 7.37 8.91
N ASN A 65 5.26 8.33 8.51
CA ASN A 65 5.86 9.27 9.45
C ASN A 65 4.79 10.13 10.14
N ARG A 66 3.69 10.42 9.47
CA ARG A 66 2.57 11.17 10.03
C ARG A 66 1.70 10.32 10.95
N ASP A 67 1.37 9.09 10.56
CA ASP A 67 0.63 8.15 11.40
C ASP A 67 1.42 7.78 12.67
N MET A 68 2.75 7.70 12.55
CA MET A 68 3.68 7.56 13.68
C MET A 68 3.75 8.80 14.57
N ALA A 69 3.65 10.02 14.01
CA ALA A 69 3.62 11.25 14.81
C ALA A 69 2.35 11.36 15.66
N LEU A 70 1.25 10.78 15.19
CA LEU A 70 -0.03 10.75 15.91
C LEU A 70 -0.12 9.65 16.95
N THR A 71 0.82 8.70 17.00
CA THR A 71 0.74 7.50 17.85
C THR A 71 1.77 7.56 18.97
N PRO A 72 1.37 7.59 20.26
CA PRO A 72 2.32 7.68 21.37
C PRO A 72 3.07 6.36 21.64
N ASN A 73 2.47 5.20 21.33
CA ASN A 73 3.06 3.90 21.62
C ASN A 73 4.14 3.49 20.59
N PRO A 74 5.42 3.31 20.98
CA PRO A 74 6.50 2.92 20.07
C PRO A 74 6.34 1.53 19.45
N ALA A 75 5.65 0.60 20.11
CA ALA A 75 5.35 -0.73 19.56
C ALA A 75 4.34 -0.63 18.40
N MET A 76 3.36 0.26 18.51
CA MET A 76 2.37 0.50 17.45
C MET A 76 2.98 1.20 16.23
N LYS A 77 3.97 2.08 16.44
CA LYS A 77 4.73 2.69 15.33
C LYS A 77 5.45 1.65 14.45
N ARG A 78 6.06 0.63 15.08
CA ARG A 78 6.70 -0.48 14.35
C ARG A 78 5.69 -1.32 13.57
N ILE A 79 4.51 -1.57 14.13
CA ILE A 79 3.44 -2.30 13.44
C ILE A 79 2.99 -1.54 12.19
N ILE A 80 2.77 -0.21 12.29
CA ILE A 80 2.40 0.64 11.14
C ILE A 80 3.49 0.58 10.06
N GLN A 81 4.75 0.74 10.44
CA GLN A 81 5.87 0.62 9.48
C GLN A 81 5.86 -0.73 8.75
N ILE A 82 5.71 -1.83 9.48
CA ILE A 82 5.71 -3.18 8.90
C ILE A 82 4.50 -3.38 7.97
N GLN A 83 3.31 -2.91 8.35
CA GLN A 83 2.12 -3.00 7.49
C GLN A 83 2.31 -2.25 6.17
N TYR A 84 2.90 -1.05 6.22
CA TYR A 84 3.20 -0.28 5.00
C TYR A 84 4.28 -0.94 4.14
N VAL A 85 5.29 -1.58 4.75
CA VAL A 85 6.29 -2.37 4.02
C VAL A 85 5.62 -3.57 3.35
N ILE A 86 4.71 -4.26 4.02
CA ILE A 86 3.95 -5.39 3.46
C ILE A 86 3.08 -4.93 2.30
N ASP A 87 2.35 -3.83 2.45
CA ASP A 87 1.50 -3.27 1.39
C ASP A 87 2.36 -2.87 0.17
N TYR A 88 3.55 -2.29 0.38
CA TYR A 88 4.49 -1.98 -0.68
C TYR A 88 5.03 -3.23 -1.38
N CYS A 89 5.46 -4.24 -0.61
CA CYS A 89 5.90 -5.53 -1.13
C CYS A 89 4.81 -6.21 -1.95
N PHE A 90 3.55 -6.11 -1.54
CA PHE A 90 2.42 -6.66 -2.27
C PHE A 90 2.25 -5.96 -3.64
N ILE A 91 2.35 -4.63 -3.69
CA ILE A 91 2.30 -3.87 -4.95
C ILE A 91 3.40 -4.33 -5.90
N VAL A 92 4.65 -4.41 -5.39
CA VAL A 92 5.81 -4.87 -6.16
C VAL A 92 5.59 -6.29 -6.68
N LEU A 93 5.13 -7.21 -5.81
CA LEU A 93 4.88 -8.61 -6.15
C LEU A 93 3.87 -8.71 -7.29
N VAL A 94 2.73 -8.02 -7.17
CA VAL A 94 1.64 -8.05 -8.17
C VAL A 94 2.12 -7.53 -9.53
N GLY A 95 2.83 -6.40 -9.56
CA GLY A 95 3.20 -5.80 -10.83
C GLY A 95 4.44 -6.41 -11.48
N LEU A 96 5.35 -7.01 -10.72
CA LEU A 96 6.52 -7.68 -11.28
C LEU A 96 6.27 -9.12 -11.71
N PHE A 97 5.19 -9.76 -11.25
CA PHE A 97 4.90 -11.15 -11.57
C PHE A 97 4.99 -11.44 -13.08
N LEU A 98 4.24 -10.70 -13.88
CA LEU A 98 4.12 -10.94 -15.32
C LEU A 98 5.43 -10.59 -16.08
N PRO A 99 6.08 -9.43 -15.83
CA PRO A 99 7.41 -9.14 -16.38
C PRO A 99 8.47 -10.19 -16.06
N VAL A 100 8.52 -10.69 -14.82
CA VAL A 100 9.54 -11.65 -14.37
C VAL A 100 9.33 -13.01 -15.03
N VAL A 101 8.09 -13.51 -15.03
CA VAL A 101 7.77 -14.80 -15.66
C VAL A 101 8.08 -14.79 -17.16
N LEU A 102 7.78 -13.68 -17.85
CA LEU A 102 8.02 -13.55 -19.29
C LEU A 102 9.48 -13.32 -19.67
N ASN A 103 10.25 -12.53 -18.89
CA ASN A 103 11.66 -12.24 -19.20
C ASN A 103 12.59 -13.39 -18.83
N LEU A 104 12.30 -14.13 -17.76
CA LEU A 104 13.10 -15.27 -17.32
C LEU A 104 12.63 -16.61 -17.93
N SER A 105 11.62 -16.58 -18.81
CA SER A 105 11.03 -17.77 -19.44
C SER A 105 10.65 -18.85 -18.42
N LEU A 106 10.12 -18.43 -17.27
CA LEU A 106 9.81 -19.35 -16.18
C LEU A 106 8.55 -20.17 -16.50
N PRO A 107 8.44 -21.40 -15.97
CA PRO A 107 7.23 -22.20 -16.11
C PRO A 107 6.05 -21.46 -15.48
N PHE A 108 5.03 -21.14 -16.30
CA PHE A 108 3.93 -20.27 -15.89
C PHE A 108 3.16 -20.84 -14.68
N PHE A 109 2.79 -22.12 -14.72
CA PHE A 109 2.03 -22.77 -13.65
C PHE A 109 2.80 -22.87 -12.33
N THR A 110 4.09 -23.24 -12.37
CA THR A 110 4.94 -23.28 -11.19
C THR A 110 5.13 -21.88 -10.59
N SER A 111 5.29 -20.87 -11.45
CA SER A 111 5.43 -19.48 -11.03
C SER A 111 4.16 -18.94 -10.37
N ILE A 112 2.97 -19.31 -10.88
CA ILE A 112 1.69 -18.98 -10.23
C ILE A 112 1.62 -19.56 -8.83
N GLY A 113 2.01 -20.83 -8.64
CA GLY A 113 1.99 -21.48 -7.33
C GLY A 113 2.84 -20.73 -6.30
N VAL A 114 4.08 -20.38 -6.67
CA VAL A 114 4.99 -19.60 -5.81
C VAL A 114 4.43 -18.20 -5.53
N TYR A 115 3.87 -17.54 -6.55
CA TYR A 115 3.26 -16.23 -6.42
C TYR A 115 2.07 -16.22 -5.46
N LEU A 116 1.16 -17.20 -5.61
CA LEU A 116 -0.01 -17.34 -4.73
C LEU A 116 0.42 -17.60 -3.29
N LEU A 117 1.44 -18.44 -3.08
CA LEU A 117 1.97 -18.70 -1.75
C LEU A 117 2.53 -17.43 -1.11
N LEU A 118 3.33 -16.65 -1.84
CA LEU A 118 3.85 -15.36 -1.36
C LEU A 118 2.72 -14.37 -1.05
N ALA A 119 1.72 -14.27 -1.92
CA ALA A 119 0.55 -13.41 -1.70
C ALA A 119 -0.22 -13.80 -0.44
N ILE A 120 -0.45 -15.10 -0.21
CA ILE A 120 -1.12 -15.62 0.99
C ILE A 120 -0.31 -15.28 2.25
N VAL A 121 1.01 -15.50 2.23
CA VAL A 121 1.88 -15.17 3.37
C VAL A 121 1.81 -13.68 3.71
N LEU A 122 1.87 -12.80 2.72
CA LEU A 122 1.75 -11.35 2.93
C LEU A 122 0.39 -10.96 3.52
N LEU A 123 -0.71 -11.51 2.99
CA LEU A 123 -2.07 -11.25 3.48
C LEU A 123 -2.29 -11.73 4.92
N LEU A 124 -1.80 -12.93 5.24
CA LEU A 124 -1.86 -13.47 6.60
C LEU A 124 -1.05 -12.59 7.56
N THR A 125 0.14 -12.16 7.15
CA THR A 125 0.99 -11.29 7.95
C THR A 125 0.28 -9.96 8.23
N ASP A 126 -0.31 -9.30 7.22
CA ASP A 126 -1.07 -8.06 7.41
C ASP A 126 -2.24 -8.25 8.39
N THR A 127 -2.96 -9.37 8.28
CA THR A 127 -4.09 -9.71 9.18
C THR A 127 -3.64 -9.92 10.62
N ILE A 128 -2.49 -10.58 10.82
CA ILE A 128 -1.91 -10.81 12.16
C ILE A 128 -1.43 -9.48 12.78
N LEU A 129 -0.78 -8.62 11.99
CA LEU A 129 -0.37 -7.29 12.44
C LEU A 129 -1.57 -6.40 12.79
N GLU A 130 -2.66 -6.45 12.02
CA GLU A 130 -3.87 -5.69 12.34
C GLU A 130 -4.51 -6.17 13.65
N ARG A 131 -4.52 -7.49 13.91
CA ARG A 131 -4.98 -8.05 15.19
C ARG A 131 -4.09 -7.65 16.36
N ARG A 132 -2.76 -7.68 16.20
CA ARG A 132 -1.81 -7.25 17.25
C ARG A 132 -1.92 -5.75 17.51
N GLY A 133 -2.09 -4.94 16.46
CA GLY A 133 -2.29 -3.50 16.57
C GLY A 133 -3.54 -3.14 17.39
N LYS A 134 -4.65 -3.86 17.18
CA LYS A 134 -5.89 -3.68 17.98
C LYS A 134 -5.71 -3.95 19.47
N VAL A 135 -4.84 -4.89 19.83
CA VAL A 135 -4.55 -5.20 21.24
C VAL A 135 -3.67 -4.11 21.88
N LEU A 136 -2.79 -3.49 21.09
CA LEU A 136 -1.82 -2.48 21.56
C LEU A 136 -2.38 -1.05 21.59
N ASP A 137 -3.30 -0.71 20.69
CA ASP A 137 -3.99 0.58 20.64
C ASP A 137 -5.43 0.38 20.11
N PRO A 138 -6.42 0.15 20.99
CA PRO A 138 -7.82 -0.02 20.59
C PRO A 138 -8.44 1.27 19.99
N GLU A 139 -7.79 2.43 20.18
CA GLU A 139 -8.19 3.70 19.55
C GLU A 139 -7.58 3.89 18.16
N HIS A 140 -6.61 3.07 17.75
CA HIS A 140 -6.08 3.13 16.40
C HIS A 140 -7.15 2.68 15.38
N PRO A 141 -7.45 3.51 14.37
CA PRO A 141 -8.52 3.19 13.44
C PRO A 141 -8.14 2.01 12.54
N THR A 142 -9.05 1.05 12.42
CA THR A 142 -8.82 -0.20 11.67
C THR A 142 -8.84 0.10 10.15
N LYS A 143 -8.13 -0.69 9.31
CA LYS A 143 -8.16 -0.48 7.83
C LYS A 143 -9.61 -0.53 7.30
N LYS A 144 -10.48 -1.35 7.91
CA LYS A 144 -11.94 -1.39 7.64
C LYS A 144 -12.67 -0.10 7.97
N GLU A 145 -12.33 0.58 9.06
CA GLU A 145 -12.95 1.84 9.48
C GLU A 145 -12.50 3.00 8.58
N LEU A 146 -11.23 2.99 8.17
CA LEU A 146 -10.69 3.96 7.20
C LEU A 146 -11.31 3.79 5.80
N ARG A 147 -11.74 2.57 5.45
CA ARG A 147 -12.40 2.25 4.17
C ARG A 147 -13.90 2.55 4.18
N THR A 148 -14.52 2.51 5.37
CA THR A 148 -15.92 2.89 5.57
C THR A 148 -16.01 4.40 5.63
N TYR A 149 -16.30 5.05 4.51
CA TYR A 149 -16.70 6.45 4.54
C TYR A 149 -17.91 6.59 5.47
N PRO A 150 -17.88 7.48 6.48
CA PRO A 150 -19.13 7.83 7.14
C PRO A 150 -20.03 8.47 6.09
N LYS A 151 -21.15 7.80 5.76
CA LYS A 151 -22.20 8.28 4.84
C LYS A 151 -22.84 9.61 5.30
N THR A 152 -22.38 10.19 6.41
CA THR A 152 -22.93 11.37 7.07
C THR A 152 -22.66 12.69 6.35
N TRP A 153 -21.81 12.72 5.32
CA TRP A 153 -21.61 13.95 4.51
C TRP A 153 -22.88 14.43 3.78
N LYS A 154 -23.94 13.60 3.69
CA LYS A 154 -25.24 14.02 3.14
C LYS A 154 -26.14 14.80 4.13
N LYS A 155 -25.73 15.05 5.37
CA LYS A 155 -26.58 15.71 6.39
C LYS A 155 -26.02 17.00 7.01
N LEU A 156 -25.15 17.73 6.31
CA LEU A 156 -24.68 19.04 6.74
C LEU A 156 -24.82 20.11 5.64
N LYS A 157 -26.02 20.16 5.06
CA LYS A 157 -26.54 21.37 4.41
C LYS A 157 -27.96 21.58 4.91
N THR A 158 -28.05 22.30 6.01
CA THR A 158 -29.20 23.16 6.35
C THR A 158 -28.70 24.58 6.18
#